data_AF-A0A640W7V4-F1
#
_entry.id   AF-A0A640W7V4-F1
#
_cell.length_a   1.000
_cell.length_b   1.000
_cell.length_c   1.000
_cell.angle_alpha   90.00
_cell.angle_beta   90.00
_cell.angle_gamma   90.00
#
_symmetry.space_group_name_H-M   'P 1'
#
loop_
_entity.id
_entity.type
_entity.pdbx_description
1 polymer ?
#
loop_
_entity_poly.entity_id
_entity_poly.type
_entity_poly.pdbx_seq_one_letter_code
_entity_poly.pdbx_strand_id
1 'polypeptide(L)'
;MEKREYIDKEREVMHEYYELYEKYEGKSMDFIKRKMKELIKKDPDFLDPYLILYDILNEEGKTKEAEELLEEAYRRAINLITNEEGDWPSILEWTFLENRHIIRTILNKAILLWKKGDVNDSLDLFRKLLKTNPVDNVGARFYILAIRMGMNFEEFENRFNKDGFYDSSLFDWFDENYRKFPDEFNWWEKEMEKYE
;
A
#
# COMPACT_ATOMS: atom_id res chain seq x y z
N MET A 1 -7.40 -25.35 9.73
CA MET A 1 -7.60 -24.74 8.40
C MET A 1 -6.24 -24.48 7.82
N GLU A 2 -6.01 -24.91 6.59
CA GLU A 2 -4.80 -24.61 5.84
C GLU A 2 -4.74 -23.09 5.58
N LYS A 3 -3.58 -22.47 5.82
CA LYS A 3 -3.39 -21.03 5.55
C LYS A 3 -3.37 -20.86 4.03
N ARG A 4 -4.29 -20.08 3.47
CA ARG A 4 -4.30 -19.75 2.04
C ARG A 4 -3.23 -18.70 1.76
N GLU A 5 -2.22 -19.04 0.98
CA GLU A 5 -1.25 -18.10 0.42
C GLU A 5 -1.72 -17.61 -0.94
N TYR A 6 -1.48 -16.33 -1.23
CA TYR A 6 -1.67 -15.75 -2.55
C TYR A 6 -0.34 -15.20 -3.08
N ILE A 7 -0.01 -15.63 -4.29
CA ILE A 7 1.09 -15.10 -5.09
C ILE A 7 0.48 -14.80 -6.46
N ASP A 8 0.54 -13.52 -6.89
CA ASP A 8 0.10 -13.17 -8.23
C ASP A 8 0.98 -13.83 -9.29
N LYS A 9 0.44 -13.97 -10.51
CA LYS A 9 1.25 -14.43 -11.64
C LYS A 9 2.28 -13.38 -12.03
N GLU A 10 3.35 -13.82 -12.70
CA GLU A 10 4.24 -12.91 -13.41
C GLU A 10 3.44 -12.13 -14.47
N ARG A 11 3.61 -10.82 -14.48
CA ARG A 11 2.91 -9.88 -15.37
C ARG A 11 3.89 -9.42 -16.44
N GLU A 12 3.64 -9.71 -17.71
CA GLU A 12 4.57 -9.36 -18.81
C GLU A 12 4.93 -7.86 -18.84
N VAL A 13 3.97 -7.01 -18.47
CA VAL A 13 4.13 -5.54 -18.44
C VAL A 13 5.00 -5.04 -17.28
N MET A 14 5.28 -5.88 -16.28
CA MET A 14 6.03 -5.48 -15.08
C MET A 14 7.47 -5.08 -15.43
N HIS A 15 8.12 -5.81 -16.33
CA HIS A 15 9.48 -5.47 -16.76
C HIS A 15 9.51 -4.12 -17.51
N GLU A 16 8.57 -3.91 -18.44
CA GLU A 16 8.43 -2.63 -19.15
C GLU A 16 8.18 -1.47 -18.17
N TYR A 17 7.37 -1.69 -17.13
CA TYR A 17 7.12 -0.71 -16.07
C TYR A 17 8.39 -0.32 -15.32
N TYR A 18 9.16 -1.28 -14.80
CA TYR A 18 10.38 -0.98 -14.04
C TYR A 18 11.44 -0.31 -14.90
N GLU A 19 11.59 -0.71 -16.17
CA GLU A 19 12.48 -0.01 -17.08
C GLU A 19 12.06 1.46 -17.33
N LEU A 20 10.76 1.72 -17.45
CA LEU A 20 10.25 3.08 -17.63
C LEU A 20 10.45 3.93 -16.37
N TYR A 21 10.30 3.33 -15.19
CA TYR A 21 10.49 3.99 -13.90
C TYR A 21 11.96 4.36 -13.65
N GLU A 22 12.90 3.49 -14.00
CA GLU A 22 14.35 3.81 -13.91
C GLU A 22 14.76 4.92 -14.89
N LYS A 23 14.15 4.95 -16.08
CA LYS A 23 14.47 5.91 -17.15
C LYS A 23 13.62 7.19 -17.07
N TYR A 24 13.01 7.45 -15.92
CA TYR A 24 12.10 8.57 -15.69
C TYR A 24 12.82 9.93 -15.73
N GLU A 25 14.11 9.97 -15.38
CA GLU A 25 14.90 11.21 -15.37
C GLU A 25 14.87 11.91 -16.74
N GLY A 26 14.31 13.13 -16.74
CA GLY A 26 14.23 13.99 -17.93
C GLY A 26 13.08 13.69 -18.91
N LYS A 27 12.14 12.78 -18.58
CA LYS A 27 10.92 12.58 -19.40
C LYS A 27 9.82 13.58 -19.01
N SER A 28 9.02 14.00 -19.99
CA SER A 28 7.87 14.87 -19.72
C SER A 28 6.73 14.08 -19.06
N MET A 29 5.98 14.75 -18.18
CA MET A 29 4.82 14.16 -17.50
C MET A 29 3.79 13.56 -18.46
N ASP A 30 3.59 14.20 -19.62
CA ASP A 30 2.68 13.70 -20.67
C ASP A 30 3.15 12.38 -21.29
N PHE A 31 4.46 12.21 -21.47
CA PHE A 31 5.01 10.95 -21.96
C PHE A 31 4.73 9.81 -20.98
N ILE A 32 4.95 10.06 -19.69
CA ILE A 32 4.71 9.10 -18.60
C ILE A 32 3.23 8.73 -18.53
N LYS A 33 2.33 9.71 -18.47
CA LYS A 33 0.89 9.46 -18.44
C LYS A 33 0.44 8.57 -19.59
N ARG A 34 0.93 8.84 -20.81
CA ARG A 34 0.61 8.02 -21.98
C ARG A 34 1.14 6.59 -21.81
N LYS A 35 2.37 6.42 -21.33
CA LYS A 35 2.96 5.09 -21.11
C LYS A 35 2.22 4.28 -20.05
N MET A 36 1.87 4.90 -18.93
CA MET A 36 1.06 4.23 -17.90
C MET A 36 -0.30 3.78 -18.45
N LYS A 37 -0.98 4.63 -19.23
CA LYS A 37 -2.23 4.25 -19.91
C LYS A 37 -2.06 3.10 -20.90
N GLU A 38 -0.93 3.04 -21.61
CA GLU A 38 -0.60 1.92 -22.51
C GLU A 38 -0.39 0.62 -21.71
N LEU A 39 0.31 0.66 -20.57
CA LEU A 39 0.52 -0.51 -19.71
C LEU A 39 -0.81 -1.03 -19.14
N ILE A 40 -1.68 -0.13 -18.64
CA ILE A 40 -3.02 -0.48 -18.15
C ILE A 40 -3.86 -1.15 -19.24
N LYS A 41 -3.75 -0.68 -20.50
CA LYS A 41 -4.47 -1.29 -21.61
C LYS A 41 -3.97 -2.70 -21.93
N LYS A 42 -2.66 -2.96 -21.77
CA LYS A 42 -2.04 -4.28 -22.04
C LYS A 42 -2.38 -5.27 -20.93
N ASP A 43 -2.27 -4.86 -19.67
CA ASP A 43 -2.63 -5.66 -18.50
C ASP A 43 -3.36 -4.78 -17.47
N PRO A 44 -4.71 -4.77 -17.48
CA PRO A 44 -5.49 -3.96 -16.56
C PRO A 44 -5.33 -4.33 -15.09
N ASP A 45 -4.84 -5.54 -14.80
CA ASP A 45 -4.73 -6.09 -13.45
C ASP A 45 -3.28 -6.00 -12.92
N PHE A 46 -2.36 -5.37 -13.67
CA PHE A 46 -1.10 -4.87 -13.12
C PHE A 46 -1.29 -3.43 -12.63
N LEU A 47 -1.16 -3.21 -11.32
CA LEU A 47 -1.77 -2.05 -10.67
C LEU A 47 -0.82 -0.86 -10.43
N ASP A 48 0.50 -1.08 -10.47
CA ASP A 48 1.49 -0.02 -10.27
C ASP A 48 1.31 1.19 -11.23
N PRO A 49 0.98 1.03 -12.53
CA PRO A 49 0.71 2.15 -13.42
C PRO A 49 -0.47 3.04 -12.99
N TYR A 50 -1.45 2.49 -12.27
CA TYR A 50 -2.55 3.28 -11.72
C TYR A 50 -2.06 4.21 -10.61
N LEU A 51 -1.11 3.76 -9.78
CA LEU A 51 -0.56 4.54 -8.68
C LEU A 51 0.26 5.74 -9.20
N ILE A 52 1.07 5.51 -10.24
CA ILE A 52 1.80 6.62 -10.90
C ILE A 52 0.82 7.65 -11.46
N LEU A 53 -0.24 7.21 -12.15
CA LEU A 53 -1.25 8.14 -12.66
C LEU A 53 -2.03 8.84 -11.55
N TYR A 54 -2.32 8.15 -10.45
CA TYR A 54 -2.97 8.74 -9.26
C TYR A 54 -2.12 9.89 -8.69
N ASP A 55 -0.82 9.70 -8.54
CA ASP A 55 0.10 10.73 -8.04
C ASP A 55 0.13 11.94 -8.99
N ILE A 56 0.30 11.70 -10.30
CA ILE A 56 0.31 12.76 -11.31
C ILE A 56 -1.00 13.55 -11.32
N LEU A 57 -2.14 12.87 -11.23
CA LEU A 57 -3.45 13.54 -11.18
C LEU A 57 -3.62 14.39 -9.92
N ASN A 58 -3.09 13.96 -8.78
CA ASN A 58 -3.07 14.76 -7.56
C ASN A 58 -2.19 16.00 -7.70
N GLU A 59 -1.00 15.87 -8.29
CA GLU A 59 -0.10 17.00 -8.58
C GLU A 59 -0.76 18.01 -9.54
N GLU A 60 -1.56 17.54 -10.49
CA GLU A 60 -2.35 18.38 -11.41
C GLU A 60 -3.61 18.99 -10.75
N GLY A 61 -3.89 18.70 -9.48
CA GLY A 61 -5.08 19.18 -8.77
C GLY A 61 -6.38 18.49 -9.21
N LYS A 62 -6.30 17.37 -9.93
CA LYS A 62 -7.43 16.58 -10.42
C LYS A 62 -7.82 15.49 -9.43
N THR A 63 -7.99 15.87 -8.17
CA THR A 63 -8.19 14.94 -7.04
C THR A 63 -9.32 13.96 -7.27
N LYS A 64 -10.46 14.40 -7.83
CA LYS A 64 -11.60 13.50 -8.11
C LYS A 64 -11.23 12.40 -9.12
N GLU A 65 -10.54 12.75 -10.21
CA GLU A 65 -10.10 11.78 -11.22
C GLU A 65 -9.07 10.80 -10.63
N ALA A 66 -8.17 11.31 -9.77
CA ALA A 66 -7.19 10.48 -9.06
C ALA A 66 -7.90 9.45 -8.17
N GLU A 67 -8.88 9.89 -7.36
CA GLU A 67 -9.62 9.01 -6.47
C GLU A 67 -10.42 7.94 -7.20
N GLU A 68 -11.08 8.29 -8.31
CA GLU A 68 -11.78 7.33 -9.17
C GLU A 68 -10.82 6.28 -9.74
N LEU A 69 -9.61 6.70 -10.13
CA LEU A 69 -8.58 5.79 -10.64
C LEU A 69 -8.05 4.84 -9.56
N LEU A 70 -7.79 5.34 -8.35
CA LEU A 70 -7.36 4.50 -7.23
C LEU A 70 -8.45 3.54 -6.78
N GLU A 71 -9.72 3.95 -6.82
CA GLU A 71 -10.85 3.07 -6.53
C GLU A 71 -10.93 1.90 -7.51
N GLU A 72 -10.72 2.17 -8.81
CA GLU A 72 -10.68 1.10 -9.81
C GLU A 72 -9.53 0.13 -9.57
N ALA A 73 -8.32 0.64 -9.29
CA ALA A 73 -7.17 -0.19 -8.97
C ALA A 73 -7.41 -1.03 -7.71
N TYR A 74 -7.98 -0.43 -6.67
CA TYR A 74 -8.33 -1.12 -5.42
C TYR A 74 -9.36 -2.24 -5.64
N ARG A 75 -10.42 -1.97 -6.42
CA ARG A 75 -11.42 -2.99 -6.77
C ARG A 75 -10.77 -4.20 -7.46
N ARG A 76 -9.82 -3.96 -8.35
CA ARG A 76 -9.03 -5.02 -9.00
C ARG A 76 -8.13 -5.76 -8.02
N ALA A 77 -7.41 -5.05 -7.17
CA ALA A 77 -6.59 -5.65 -6.10
C ALA A 77 -7.40 -6.63 -5.25
N ILE A 78 -8.60 -6.23 -4.80
CA ILE A 78 -9.47 -7.09 -4.00
C ILE A 78 -9.96 -8.29 -4.80
N ASN A 79 -10.38 -8.10 -6.06
CA ASN A 79 -10.81 -9.20 -6.92
C ASN A 79 -9.69 -10.22 -7.19
N LEU A 80 -8.43 -9.77 -7.23
CA LEU A 80 -7.28 -10.66 -7.43
C LEU A 80 -7.04 -11.57 -6.23
N ILE A 81 -7.11 -11.03 -5.01
CA ILE A 81 -6.68 -11.75 -3.81
C ILE A 81 -7.80 -12.54 -3.12
N THR A 82 -9.06 -12.16 -3.33
CA THR A 82 -10.19 -12.80 -2.64
C THR A 82 -10.63 -14.10 -3.33
N ASN A 83 -11.14 -15.05 -2.54
CA ASN A 83 -11.79 -16.26 -3.06
C ASN A 83 -13.24 -15.97 -3.45
N GLU A 84 -13.99 -17.00 -3.87
CA GLU A 84 -15.40 -16.89 -4.25
C GLU A 84 -16.29 -16.40 -3.09
N GLU A 85 -15.89 -16.63 -1.84
CA GLU A 85 -16.59 -16.13 -0.65
C GLU A 85 -16.23 -14.68 -0.27
N GLY A 86 -15.26 -14.06 -0.95
CA GLY A 86 -14.79 -12.71 -0.65
C GLY A 86 -13.74 -12.64 0.49
N ASP A 87 -13.24 -13.77 0.96
CA ASP A 87 -12.24 -13.84 2.01
C ASP A 87 -10.84 -13.48 1.49
N TRP A 88 -10.09 -12.75 2.29
CA TRP A 88 -8.68 -12.45 2.03
C TRP A 88 -7.78 -13.69 2.19
N PRO A 89 -6.61 -13.72 1.54
CA PRO A 89 -5.66 -14.78 1.80
C PRO A 89 -5.14 -14.64 3.24
N SER A 90 -4.68 -15.74 3.81
CA SER A 90 -3.98 -15.71 5.10
C SER A 90 -2.57 -15.15 4.96
N ILE A 91 -1.97 -15.25 3.79
CA ILE A 91 -0.60 -14.84 3.48
C ILE A 91 -0.59 -14.06 2.16
N LEU A 92 -0.04 -12.84 2.19
CA LEU A 92 0.18 -11.96 1.03
C LEU A 92 1.53 -11.26 1.25
N GLU A 93 2.63 -12.01 1.09
CA GLU A 93 3.96 -11.50 1.44
C GLU A 93 4.47 -10.48 0.41
N TRP A 94 5.19 -9.48 0.91
CA TRP A 94 5.88 -8.46 0.12
C TRP A 94 7.13 -8.98 -0.61
N THR A 95 7.72 -10.05 -0.09
CA THR A 95 8.93 -10.70 -0.62
C THR A 95 8.73 -11.12 -2.08
N PHE A 96 7.55 -11.64 -2.42
CA PHE A 96 7.11 -11.88 -3.79
C PHE A 96 6.91 -10.57 -4.54
N LEU A 97 7.69 -10.36 -5.60
CA LEU A 97 7.64 -9.15 -6.42
C LEU A 97 6.26 -8.98 -7.08
N GLU A 98 5.65 -10.10 -7.44
CA GLU A 98 4.33 -10.26 -8.04
C GLU A 98 3.22 -9.71 -7.15
N ASN A 99 3.38 -9.74 -5.83
CA ASN A 99 2.38 -9.22 -4.91
C ASN A 99 2.48 -7.70 -4.66
N ARG A 100 3.62 -7.08 -4.97
CA ARG A 100 3.90 -5.70 -4.51
C ARG A 100 2.93 -4.67 -5.08
N HIS A 101 2.54 -4.80 -6.35
CA HIS A 101 1.60 -3.87 -6.98
C HIS A 101 0.21 -3.92 -6.31
N ILE A 102 -0.21 -5.09 -5.85
CA ILE A 102 -1.46 -5.29 -5.10
C ILE A 102 -1.35 -4.67 -3.71
N ILE A 103 -0.29 -5.01 -2.96
CA ILE A 103 -0.06 -4.51 -1.59
C ILE A 103 0.02 -2.98 -1.57
N ARG A 104 0.78 -2.37 -2.50
CA ARG A 104 0.90 -0.91 -2.63
C ARG A 104 -0.44 -0.24 -2.96
N THR A 105 -1.27 -0.89 -3.79
CA THR A 105 -2.60 -0.36 -4.13
C THR A 105 -3.52 -0.33 -2.92
N ILE A 106 -3.56 -1.42 -2.15
CA ILE A 106 -4.35 -1.50 -0.92
C ILE A 106 -3.84 -0.48 0.12
N LEU A 107 -2.52 -0.32 0.25
CA LEU A 107 -1.93 0.67 1.15
C LEU A 107 -2.37 2.09 0.77
N ASN A 108 -2.26 2.47 -0.51
CA ASN A 108 -2.67 3.79 -0.98
C ASN A 108 -4.17 4.04 -0.77
N LYS A 109 -5.01 3.00 -0.93
CA LYS A 109 -6.43 3.09 -0.58
C LYS A 109 -6.64 3.35 0.92
N ALA A 110 -5.92 2.64 1.79
CA ALA A 110 -5.99 2.84 3.23
C ALA A 110 -5.54 4.24 3.65
N ILE A 111 -4.48 4.77 3.02
CA ILE A 111 -4.01 6.15 3.21
C ILE A 111 -5.07 7.16 2.74
N LEU A 112 -5.68 6.96 1.56
CA LEU A 112 -6.74 7.85 1.06
C LEU A 112 -7.93 7.91 2.02
N LEU A 113 -8.35 6.76 2.56
CA LEU A 113 -9.42 6.70 3.57
C LEU A 113 -9.04 7.50 4.83
N TRP A 114 -7.81 7.35 5.33
CA TRP A 114 -7.36 8.11 6.49
C TRP A 114 -7.34 9.61 6.22
N LYS A 115 -6.84 10.04 5.05
CA LYS A 115 -6.84 11.44 4.60
C LYS A 115 -8.25 12.04 4.57
N LYS A 116 -9.27 11.24 4.26
CA LYS A 116 -10.68 11.64 4.24
C LYS A 116 -11.37 11.61 5.60
N GLY A 117 -10.69 11.10 6.64
CA GLY A 117 -11.27 10.91 7.96
C GLY A 117 -12.06 9.61 8.12
N ASP A 118 -12.04 8.71 7.14
CA ASP A 118 -12.66 7.38 7.20
C ASP A 118 -11.76 6.42 8.00
N VAL A 119 -11.50 6.77 9.26
CA VAL A 119 -10.47 6.17 10.12
C VAL A 119 -10.72 4.68 10.35
N ASN A 120 -11.98 4.26 10.53
CA ASN A 120 -12.30 2.86 10.81
C ASN A 120 -11.97 1.95 9.60
N ASP A 121 -12.36 2.38 8.40
CA ASP A 121 -12.13 1.60 7.17
C ASP A 121 -10.65 1.60 6.80
N SER A 122 -9.96 2.73 7.00
CA SER A 122 -8.51 2.81 6.86
C SER A 122 -7.79 1.82 7.79
N LEU A 123 -8.15 1.82 9.07
CA LEU A 123 -7.54 0.97 10.09
C LEU A 123 -7.82 -0.52 9.83
N ASP A 124 -9.00 -0.89 9.33
CA ASP A 124 -9.30 -2.26 8.91
C ASP A 124 -8.36 -2.72 7.79
N LEU A 125 -8.12 -1.89 6.77
CA LEU A 125 -7.19 -2.23 5.69
C LEU A 125 -5.74 -2.33 6.16
N PHE A 126 -5.27 -1.39 6.99
CA PHE A 126 -3.91 -1.49 7.53
C PHE A 126 -3.71 -2.74 8.38
N ARG A 127 -4.70 -3.10 9.23
CA ARG A 127 -4.65 -4.34 10.01
C ARG A 127 -4.66 -5.59 9.13
N LYS A 128 -5.46 -5.61 8.06
CA LYS A 128 -5.47 -6.71 7.09
C LYS A 128 -4.10 -6.87 6.43
N LEU A 129 -3.49 -5.78 5.96
CA LEU A 129 -2.13 -5.79 5.41
C LEU A 129 -1.10 -6.33 6.40
N LEU A 130 -1.10 -5.83 7.65
CA LEU A 130 -0.18 -6.29 8.70
C LEU A 130 -0.38 -7.78 9.01
N LYS A 131 -1.63 -8.25 9.05
CA LYS A 131 -1.96 -9.65 9.33
C LYS A 131 -1.52 -10.60 8.23
N THR A 132 -1.62 -10.20 6.96
CA THR A 132 -1.21 -11.02 5.81
C THR A 132 0.29 -10.98 5.53
N ASN A 133 1.00 -9.97 6.06
CA ASN A 133 2.45 -9.81 5.94
C ASN A 133 3.06 -9.26 7.24
N PRO A 134 3.27 -10.09 8.29
CA PRO A 134 3.71 -9.64 9.60
C PRO A 134 5.08 -8.94 9.63
N VAL A 135 5.99 -9.31 8.72
CA VAL A 135 7.29 -8.62 8.55
C VAL A 135 7.10 -7.14 8.19
N ASP A 136 5.95 -6.80 7.61
CA ASP A 136 5.45 -5.45 7.41
C ASP A 136 6.46 -4.53 6.70
N ASN A 137 7.02 -5.03 5.60
CA ASN A 137 7.90 -4.25 4.73
C ASN A 137 7.23 -2.99 4.17
N VAL A 138 5.89 -2.98 4.12
CA VAL A 138 5.10 -1.84 3.64
C VAL A 138 4.89 -0.76 4.73
N GLY A 139 5.12 -1.09 6.00
CA GLY A 139 5.04 -0.14 7.12
C GLY A 139 3.61 0.14 7.62
N ALA A 140 2.66 -0.77 7.43
CA ALA A 140 1.28 -0.62 7.90
C ALA A 140 1.18 -0.43 9.42
N ARG A 141 2.12 -1.00 10.21
CA ARG A 141 2.14 -0.87 11.68
C ARG A 141 2.29 0.57 12.16
N PHE A 142 3.03 1.40 11.41
CA PHE A 142 3.25 2.80 11.76
C PHE A 142 1.95 3.60 11.67
N TYR A 143 1.17 3.37 10.60
CA TYR A 143 -0.13 3.99 10.42
C TYR A 143 -1.17 3.52 11.45
N ILE A 144 -1.17 2.22 11.78
CA ILE A 144 -2.00 1.69 12.87
C ILE A 144 -1.70 2.42 14.17
N LEU A 145 -0.42 2.51 14.55
CA LEU A 145 -0.03 3.18 15.79
C LEU A 145 -0.42 4.66 15.78
N ALA A 146 -0.20 5.36 14.67
CA ALA A 146 -0.53 6.78 14.55
C ALA A 146 -2.02 7.03 14.77
N ILE A 147 -2.87 6.27 14.09
CA ILE A 147 -4.33 6.30 14.27
C ILE A 147 -4.71 6.02 15.73
N ARG A 148 -4.12 5.00 16.35
CA ARG A 148 -4.42 4.62 17.74
C ARG A 148 -3.95 5.65 18.77
N MET A 149 -2.94 6.43 18.44
CA MET A 149 -2.50 7.59 19.22
C MET A 149 -3.31 8.86 18.93
N GLY A 150 -4.34 8.79 18.08
CA GLY A 150 -5.23 9.91 17.75
C GLY A 150 -4.65 10.89 16.73
N MET A 151 -3.58 10.50 16.03
CA MET A 151 -2.96 11.32 14.99
C MET A 151 -3.81 11.27 13.72
N ASN A 152 -3.99 12.42 13.06
CA ASN A 152 -4.50 12.45 11.69
C ASN A 152 -3.36 12.29 10.67
N PHE A 153 -3.70 12.06 9.40
CA PHE A 153 -2.68 11.84 8.36
C PHE A 153 -1.71 13.02 8.20
N GLU A 154 -2.21 14.25 8.24
CA GLU A 154 -1.39 15.45 8.08
C GLU A 154 -0.40 15.63 9.24
N GLU A 155 -0.84 15.37 10.47
CA GLU A 155 0.03 15.37 11.65
C GLU A 155 1.12 14.30 11.55
N PHE A 156 0.79 13.11 11.04
CA PHE A 156 1.76 12.03 10.83
C PHE A 156 2.82 12.41 9.80
N GLU A 157 2.38 12.88 8.63
CA GLU A 157 3.29 13.30 7.56
C GLU A 157 4.17 14.47 8.01
N ASN A 158 3.60 15.50 8.62
CA ASN A 158 4.37 16.65 9.11
C ASN A 158 5.43 16.26 10.15
N ARG A 159 5.17 15.21 10.93
CA ARG A 159 6.09 14.74 11.96
C ARG A 159 7.22 13.90 11.38
N PHE A 160 6.88 12.94 10.54
CA PHE A 160 7.80 11.86 10.15
C PHE A 160 8.32 11.95 8.72
N ASN A 161 7.57 12.52 7.78
CA ASN A 161 7.99 12.63 6.39
C ASN A 161 9.12 13.66 6.25
N LYS A 162 10.26 13.24 5.69
CA LYS A 162 11.43 14.07 5.37
C LYS A 162 11.55 14.18 3.86
N ASP A 163 10.73 15.01 3.23
CA ASP A 163 10.78 15.24 1.78
C ASP A 163 10.66 13.94 0.93
N GLY A 164 9.78 13.03 1.34
CA GLY A 164 9.45 11.79 0.63
C GLY A 164 10.07 10.52 1.21
N PHE A 165 10.78 10.60 2.34
CA PHE A 165 11.26 9.41 3.06
C PHE A 165 11.02 9.50 4.57
N TYR A 166 10.95 8.33 5.22
CA TYR A 166 10.93 8.21 6.68
C TYR A 166 12.31 7.77 7.18
N ASP A 167 12.83 8.45 8.20
CA ASP A 167 14.11 8.14 8.83
C ASP A 167 13.93 7.32 10.13
N SER A 168 15.02 7.11 10.89
CA SER A 168 14.99 6.33 12.13
C SER A 168 14.03 6.89 13.18
N SER A 169 13.67 8.17 13.14
CA SER A 169 12.79 8.78 14.13
C SER A 169 11.38 8.18 14.13
N LEU A 170 10.90 7.67 12.98
CA LEU A 170 9.64 6.95 12.91
C LEU A 170 9.72 5.60 13.63
N PHE A 171 10.84 4.89 13.47
CA PHE A 171 11.08 3.58 14.08
C PHE A 171 11.26 3.72 15.59
N ASP A 172 12.09 4.67 16.03
CA ASP A 172 12.31 4.97 17.45
C ASP A 172 10.97 5.33 18.13
N TRP A 173 10.17 6.19 17.49
CA TRP A 173 8.83 6.53 17.99
C TRP A 173 7.91 5.31 18.07
N PHE A 174 7.93 4.44 17.07
CA PHE A 174 7.11 3.23 17.10
C PHE A 174 7.48 2.35 18.29
N ASP A 175 8.78 2.02 18.43
CA ASP A 175 9.32 1.14 19.47
C ASP A 175 9.00 1.63 20.89
N GLU A 176 9.03 2.95 21.11
CA GLU A 176 8.67 3.57 22.38
C GLU A 176 7.17 3.50 22.72
N ASN A 177 6.29 3.33 21.72
CA ASN A 177 4.85 3.60 21.89
C ASN A 177 3.93 2.42 21.60
N TYR A 178 4.28 1.48 20.73
CA TYR A 178 3.34 0.45 20.26
C TYR A 178 2.81 -0.45 21.40
N ARG A 179 3.63 -0.69 22.43
CA ARG A 179 3.25 -1.50 23.61
C ARG A 179 2.09 -0.95 24.42
N LYS A 180 1.70 0.32 24.21
CA LYS A 180 0.51 0.94 24.78
C LYS A 180 -0.79 0.38 24.19
N PHE A 181 -0.72 -0.31 23.04
CA PHE A 181 -1.85 -0.87 22.31
C PHE A 181 -1.69 -2.39 22.14
N PRO A 182 -1.76 -3.16 23.24
CA PRO A 182 -1.58 -4.61 23.19
C PRO A 182 -2.61 -5.34 22.33
N ASP A 183 -3.79 -4.76 22.15
CA ASP A 183 -4.84 -5.28 21.25
C ASP A 183 -4.44 -5.24 19.77
N GLU A 184 -3.56 -4.30 19.39
CA GLU A 184 -3.04 -4.20 18.03
C GLU A 184 -1.78 -5.03 17.82
N PHE A 185 -0.89 -5.07 18.82
CA PHE A 185 0.49 -5.49 18.56
C PHE A 185 0.96 -6.74 19.32
N ASN A 186 0.30 -7.18 20.40
CA ASN A 186 0.79 -8.38 21.13
C ASN A 186 0.76 -9.65 20.27
N TRP A 187 -0.19 -9.77 19.34
CA TRP A 187 -0.22 -10.90 18.41
C TRP A 187 0.90 -10.77 17.37
N TRP A 188 1.20 -9.54 16.93
CA TRP A 188 2.22 -9.26 15.94
C TRP A 188 3.61 -9.54 16.50
N GLU A 189 3.91 -9.13 17.73
CA GLU A 189 5.16 -9.44 18.42
C GLU A 189 5.44 -10.95 18.47
N LYS A 190 4.44 -11.73 18.90
CA LYS A 190 4.53 -13.19 18.94
C LYS A 190 4.72 -13.81 17.56
N GLU A 191 4.24 -13.15 16.51
CA GLU A 191 4.47 -13.60 15.14
C GLU A 191 5.90 -13.27 14.70
N MET A 192 6.42 -12.10 15.09
CA MET A 192 7.79 -11.67 14.79
C MET A 192 8.88 -12.50 15.47
N GLU A 193 8.62 -13.04 16.66
CA GLU A 193 9.51 -14.01 17.36
C GLU A 193 9.84 -15.26 16.51
N LYS A 194 9.06 -15.55 15.47
CA LYS A 194 9.31 -16.69 14.55
C LYS A 194 10.35 -16.38 13.47
N TYR A 195 10.71 -15.12 13.31
CA TYR A 195 11.66 -14.62 12.32
C TYR A 195 13.02 -14.26 12.95
N GLU A 196 13.16 -14.39 14.28
CA GLU A 196 14.40 -14.27 15.06
C GLU A 196 15.16 -15.61 15.14
#